data_AF-A4J1C4-F1
#
_entry.id   AF-A4J1C4-F1
#
_cell.length_a   1.000
_cell.length_b   1.000
_cell.length_c   1.000
_cell.angle_alpha   90.00
_cell.angle_beta   90.00
_cell.angle_gamma   90.00
#
_symmetry.space_group_name_H-M   'P 1'
#
loop_
_entity.id
_entity.type
_entity.pdbx_description
1 polymer ?
#
loop_
_entity_poly.entity_id
_entity_poly.type
_entity_poly.pdbx_seq_one_letter_code
_entity_poly.pdbx_strand_id
1 'polypeptide(L)'
;MRGWWRTGGCNLWFKTSGVYTVDDDELYLLLSSLIDTEDIRLEPSALAGVAGPVRLFKEPAGQKYLEANNLKHKTSNATHIAWATGGSMVPAEVMASYYKKGLNIPVTRK
;
A
#
# COMPACT_ATOMS: atom_id res chain seq x y z
N MET A 1 -11.96 20.51 -33.59
CA MET A 1 -12.71 21.35 -32.63
C MET A 1 -12.06 21.21 -31.26
N ARG A 2 -11.40 22.26 -30.78
CA ARG A 2 -10.82 22.34 -29.44
C ARG A 2 -11.77 23.17 -28.60
N GLY A 3 -12.17 22.70 -27.43
CA GLY A 3 -12.81 23.59 -26.48
C GLY A 3 -13.40 22.87 -25.28
N TRP A 4 -13.29 23.57 -24.14
CA TRP A 4 -14.18 23.48 -22.99
C TRP A 4 -13.93 22.37 -21.97
N TRP A 5 -12.79 22.35 -21.26
CA TRP A 5 -12.69 21.96 -19.82
C TRP A 5 -11.35 22.41 -19.23
N ARG A 6 -11.08 23.72 -19.25
CA ARG A 6 -9.92 24.30 -18.54
C ARG A 6 -10.44 25.22 -17.43
N THR A 7 -11.12 24.62 -16.44
CA THR A 7 -11.31 25.26 -15.14
C THR A 7 -10.05 25.01 -14.32
N GLY A 8 -9.52 26.08 -13.70
CA GLY A 8 -8.25 26.10 -12.97
C GLY A 8 -8.27 25.34 -11.65
N GLY A 9 -8.45 24.02 -11.71
CA GLY A 9 -8.24 23.09 -10.60
C GLY A 9 -6.88 22.40 -10.73
N CYS A 10 -6.23 22.13 -9.61
CA CYS A 10 -4.99 21.35 -9.58
C CYS A 10 -5.27 19.95 -10.18
N ASN A 11 -4.82 19.70 -11.41
CA ASN A 11 -5.01 18.40 -12.07
C ASN A 11 -4.15 17.34 -11.37
N LEU A 12 -4.72 16.64 -10.39
CA LEU A 12 -4.05 15.61 -9.59
C LEU A 12 -3.46 14.48 -10.45
N TRP A 13 -4.05 14.24 -11.61
CA TRP A 13 -3.64 13.24 -12.60
C TRP A 13 -2.17 13.33 -13.05
N PHE A 14 -1.57 14.52 -13.05
CA PHE A 14 -0.15 14.67 -13.41
C PHE A 14 0.79 14.51 -12.20
N LYS A 15 0.25 14.44 -10.98
CA LYS A 15 1.02 14.34 -9.72
C LYS A 15 1.03 12.93 -9.12
N THR A 16 0.24 12.00 -9.65
CA THR A 16 0.23 10.60 -9.22
C THR A 16 1.07 9.75 -10.17
N SER A 17 1.99 8.93 -9.62
CA SER A 17 2.87 8.07 -10.42
C SER A 17 2.33 6.65 -10.63
N GLY A 18 1.24 6.29 -9.98
CA GLY A 18 0.63 4.97 -10.09
C GLY A 18 -0.60 4.81 -9.19
N VAL A 19 -1.28 3.69 -9.38
CA VAL A 19 -2.40 3.22 -8.56
C VAL A 19 -2.37 1.70 -8.56
N TYR A 20 -2.78 1.09 -7.45
CA TYR A 20 -2.94 -0.35 -7.33
C TYR A 20 -4.12 -0.65 -6.41
N THR A 21 -4.59 -1.88 -6.46
CA THR A 21 -5.62 -2.42 -5.56
C THR A 21 -5.01 -3.42 -4.61
N VAL A 22 -5.57 -3.53 -3.40
CA VAL A 22 -5.18 -4.50 -2.38
C VAL A 22 -6.42 -5.28 -1.99
N ASP A 23 -6.30 -6.60 -1.90
CA ASP A 23 -7.37 -7.44 -1.40
C ASP A 23 -7.44 -7.37 0.13
N ASP A 24 -8.64 -7.48 0.68
CA ASP A 24 -8.86 -7.43 2.14
C ASP A 24 -8.01 -8.47 2.88
N ASP A 25 -7.88 -9.68 2.33
CA ASP A 25 -7.07 -10.75 2.92
C ASP A 25 -5.59 -10.34 3.05
N GLU A 26 -5.05 -9.63 2.05
CA GLU A 26 -3.68 -9.11 2.11
C GLU A 26 -3.55 -8.04 3.20
N LEU A 27 -4.56 -7.17 3.37
CA LEU A 27 -4.56 -6.16 4.43
C LEU A 27 -4.56 -6.80 5.83
N TYR A 28 -5.36 -7.84 6.06
CA TYR A 28 -5.38 -8.56 7.34
C TYR A 28 -4.07 -9.31 7.60
N LEU A 29 -3.46 -9.90 6.58
CA LEU A 29 -2.16 -10.57 6.69
C LEU A 29 -1.03 -9.58 6.99
N LEU A 30 -1.05 -8.40 6.35
CA LEU A 30 -0.11 -7.31 6.64
C LEU A 30 -0.32 -6.78 8.06
N LEU A 31 -1.56 -6.70 8.53
CA LEU A 31 -1.90 -6.27 9.89
C LEU A 31 -1.31 -7.21 10.93
N SER A 32 -1.51 -8.52 10.79
CA SER A 32 -0.95 -9.48 11.74
C SER A 32 0.58 -9.45 11.71
N SER A 33 1.17 -9.38 10.52
CA SER A 33 2.63 -9.29 10.36
C SER A 33 3.20 -8.04 11.03
N LEU A 34 2.56 -6.87 10.86
CA LEU A 34 3.04 -5.62 11.44
C LEU A 34 2.95 -5.62 12.97
N ILE A 35 1.87 -6.19 13.52
CA ILE A 35 1.74 -6.37 14.97
C ILE A 35 2.84 -7.30 15.49
N ASP A 36 3.12 -8.40 14.80
CA ASP A 36 4.12 -9.37 15.23
C ASP A 36 5.56 -8.83 15.15
N THR A 37 5.87 -7.99 14.16
CA THR A 37 7.24 -7.49 13.94
C THR A 37 7.54 -6.16 14.66
N GLU A 38 6.56 -5.25 14.72
CA GLU A 38 6.78 -3.88 15.21
C GLU A 38 5.86 -3.48 16.38
N ASP A 39 4.94 -4.36 16.83
CA ASP A 39 3.88 -4.06 17.82
C ASP A 39 2.99 -2.85 17.46
N ILE A 40 2.92 -2.51 16.17
CA ILE A 40 2.11 -1.40 15.67
C ILE A 40 0.72 -1.91 15.30
N ARG A 41 -0.31 -1.32 15.94
CA ARG A 41 -1.73 -1.67 15.73
C ARG A 41 -2.41 -0.61 14.86
N LEU A 42 -2.79 -1.00 13.65
CA LEU A 42 -3.50 -0.16 12.68
C LEU A 42 -4.82 -0.81 12.26
N GLU A 43 -5.72 -0.02 11.70
CA GLU A 43 -6.86 -0.59 10.98
C GLU A 43 -6.42 -1.16 9.61
N PRO A 44 -7.13 -2.16 9.04
CA PRO A 44 -6.73 -2.78 7.77
C PRO A 44 -6.57 -1.77 6.62
N SER A 45 -7.47 -0.79 6.50
CA SER A 45 -7.41 0.27 5.47
C SER A 45 -6.14 1.11 5.55
N ALA A 46 -5.61 1.36 6.75
CA ALA A 46 -4.40 2.15 6.96
C ALA A 46 -3.13 1.43 6.48
N LEU A 47 -3.21 0.12 6.20
CA LEU A 47 -2.09 -0.69 5.70
C LEU A 47 -2.01 -0.76 4.19
N ALA A 48 -3.00 -0.24 3.45
CA ALA A 48 -3.02 -0.32 2.00
C ALA A 48 -1.74 0.25 1.36
N GLY A 49 -1.13 1.27 1.97
CA GLY A 49 0.13 1.89 1.53
C GLY A 49 1.39 1.02 1.71
N VAL A 50 1.37 0.02 2.59
CA VAL A 50 2.54 -0.81 2.92
C VAL A 50 2.89 -1.79 1.80
N ALA A 51 1.89 -2.23 1.04
CA ALA A 51 2.08 -3.17 -0.06
C ALA A 51 2.70 -2.52 -1.33
N GLY A 52 2.67 -1.19 -1.43
CA GLY A 52 3.13 -0.45 -2.61
C GLY A 52 4.58 -0.77 -3.04
N PRO A 53 5.58 -0.73 -2.15
CA PRO A 53 6.95 -1.11 -2.46
C PRO A 53 7.08 -2.54 -2.98
N VAL A 54 6.35 -3.49 -2.39
CA VAL A 54 6.38 -4.90 -2.82
C VAL A 54 5.85 -5.02 -4.25
N ARG A 55 4.72 -4.37 -4.56
CA ARG A 55 4.16 -4.34 -5.93
C ARG A 55 5.11 -3.69 -6.93
N LEU A 56 5.74 -2.57 -6.55
CA LEU A 56 6.70 -1.85 -7.39
C LEU A 56 7.86 -2.75 -7.85
N PHE A 57 8.35 -3.64 -6.98
CA PHE A 57 9.48 -4.52 -7.30
C PHE A 57 9.07 -5.88 -7.87
N LYS A 58 7.94 -6.46 -7.44
CA LYS A 58 7.54 -7.81 -7.84
C LYS A 58 6.65 -7.85 -9.08
N GLU A 59 5.80 -6.84 -9.30
CA GLU A 59 4.85 -6.87 -10.41
C GLU A 59 5.50 -6.39 -11.72
N PRO A 60 5.12 -6.99 -12.87
CA PRO A 60 5.63 -6.56 -14.18
C PRO A 60 5.40 -5.07 -14.48
N ALA A 61 4.26 -4.52 -14.05
CA ALA A 61 3.94 -3.10 -14.22
C ALA A 61 4.90 -2.20 -13.43
N GLY A 62 5.23 -2.58 -12.19
CA GLY A 62 6.18 -1.87 -11.34
C GLY A 62 7.61 -1.92 -11.91
N GLN A 63 8.05 -3.09 -12.37
CA GLN A 63 9.37 -3.24 -13.00
C GLN A 63 9.49 -2.40 -14.27
N LYS A 64 8.44 -2.38 -15.11
CA LYS A 64 8.38 -1.53 -16.29
C LYS A 64 8.41 -0.03 -15.94
N TYR A 65 7.75 0.37 -14.86
CA TYR A 65 7.83 1.75 -14.36
C TYR A 65 9.25 2.10 -13.93
N LEU A 66 9.95 1.22 -13.21
CA LEU A 66 11.33 1.44 -12.79
C LEU A 66 12.29 1.57 -13.99
N GLU A 67 12.07 0.80 -15.06
CA GLU A 67 12.82 0.91 -16.32
C GLU A 67 12.54 2.24 -17.03
N ALA A 68 11.27 2.55 -17.26
CA ALA A 68 10.86 3.76 -18.00
C ALA A 68 11.34 5.06 -17.32
N ASN A 69 11.51 5.04 -16.00
CA ASN A 69 11.97 6.20 -15.23
C ASN A 69 13.47 6.14 -14.87
N ASN A 70 14.22 5.16 -15.39
CA ASN A 70 15.64 4.95 -15.08
C ASN A 70 15.93 4.85 -13.58
N LEU A 71 15.06 4.20 -12.82
CA LEU A 71 15.15 4.09 -11.36
C LEU A 71 15.81 2.80 -10.88
N LYS A 72 15.97 1.78 -11.74
CA LYS A 72 16.52 0.45 -11.38
C LYS A 72 17.82 0.49 -10.56
N HIS A 73 18.72 1.42 -10.87
CA HIS A 73 20.02 1.56 -10.19
C HIS A 73 19.97 2.42 -8.91
N LYS A 74 18.84 3.10 -8.64
CA LYS A 74 18.64 3.97 -7.48
C LYS A 74 17.84 3.31 -6.36
N THR A 75 17.34 2.10 -6.60
CA THR A 75 16.46 1.36 -5.68
C THR A 75 17.15 1.01 -4.37
N SER A 76 18.48 0.80 -4.38
CA SER A 76 19.28 0.48 -3.18
C SER A 76 19.28 1.59 -2.12
N ASN A 77 19.11 2.84 -2.54
CA ASN A 77 19.07 4.01 -1.64
C ASN A 77 17.66 4.61 -1.54
N ALA A 78 16.62 3.86 -1.94
CA ALA A 78 15.26 4.35 -1.90
C ALA A 78 14.69 4.24 -0.47
N THR A 79 14.00 5.29 -0.03
CA THR A 79 13.22 5.28 1.22
C THR A 79 11.74 5.10 0.87
N HIS A 80 11.11 4.07 1.41
CA HIS A 80 9.68 3.82 1.24
C HIS A 80 8.90 4.36 2.43
N ILE A 81 8.06 5.37 2.18
CA ILE A 81 7.21 5.98 3.21
C ILE A 81 5.79 5.46 3.00
N ALA A 82 5.33 4.63 3.93
CA ALA A 82 3.93 4.23 4.01
C ALA A 82 3.16 5.20 4.91
N TRP A 83 1.99 5.65 4.47
CA TRP A 83 1.14 6.57 5.23
C TRP A 83 0.01 5.80 5.91
N ALA A 84 0.13 5.60 7.22
CA ALA A 84 -0.93 5.03 8.04
C ALA A 84 -1.99 6.08 8.35
N THR A 85 -3.24 5.84 7.94
CA THR A 85 -4.34 6.81 8.07
C THR A 85 -5.10 6.73 9.39
N GLY A 86 -5.04 5.60 10.10
CA GLY A 86 -5.89 5.35 11.28
C GLY A 86 -5.57 4.07 12.03
N GLY A 87 -6.26 3.83 13.14
CA GLY A 87 -6.12 2.63 13.96
C GLY A 87 -6.17 2.86 15.47
N SER A 88 -5.80 4.06 15.94
CA SER A 88 -5.72 4.38 17.38
C SER A 88 -7.07 4.37 18.10
N MET A 89 -8.17 4.56 17.37
CA MET A 89 -9.52 4.56 17.94
C MET A 89 -10.21 3.19 17.82
N VAL A 90 -9.55 2.18 17.26
CA VAL A 90 -10.16 0.84 17.11
C VAL A 90 -10.16 0.16 18.48
N PRO A 91 -11.33 -0.25 19.01
CA PRO A 91 -11.41 -0.96 20.29
C PRO A 91 -10.58 -2.25 20.29
N ALA A 92 -10.02 -2.61 21.44
CA ALA A 92 -9.13 -3.77 21.57
C ALA A 92 -9.78 -5.08 21.11
N GLU A 93 -11.06 -5.28 21.41
CA GLU A 93 -11.85 -6.43 20.97
C GLU A 93 -11.97 -6.55 19.44
N VAL A 94 -12.14 -5.41 18.76
CA VAL A 94 -12.22 -5.34 17.30
C VAL A 94 -10.85 -5.60 16.69
N MET A 95 -9.80 -5.00 17.25
CA MET A 95 -8.41 -5.22 16.83
C MET A 95 -8.01 -6.69 16.97
N ALA A 96 -8.40 -7.36 18.06
CA ALA A 96 -8.18 -8.79 18.25
C ALA A 96 -8.88 -9.64 17.17
N SER A 97 -10.07 -9.22 16.73
CA SER A 97 -10.77 -9.89 15.63
C SER A 97 -10.02 -9.76 14.31
N TYR A 98 -9.45 -8.58 14.00
CA TYR A 98 -8.67 -8.34 12.79
C TYR A 98 -7.37 -9.14 12.80
N TYR A 99 -6.67 -9.14 13.93
CA TYR A 99 -5.46 -9.93 14.12
C TYR A 99 -5.73 -11.43 13.91
N LYS A 100 -6.80 -11.96 14.52
CA LYS A 100 -7.19 -13.36 14.35
C LYS A 100 -7.56 -13.70 12.89
N LYS A 101 -8.19 -12.78 12.16
CA LYS A 101 -8.44 -12.97 10.72
C LYS A 101 -7.12 -13.11 9.96
N GLY A 102 -6.16 -12.21 10.18
CA GLY A 102 -4.83 -12.27 9.56
C GLY A 102 -4.11 -13.61 9.79
N LEU A 103 -4.14 -14.12 11.03
CA LEU A 103 -3.54 -15.40 11.37
C LEU A 103 -4.18 -16.61 10.68
N ASN A 104 -5.47 -16.52 10.32
CA ASN A 104 -6.18 -17.61 9.66
C ASN A 104 -6.02 -17.62 8.13
N ILE A 105 -5.37 -16.60 7.56
CA ILE A 105 -5.15 -16.51 6.12
C ILE A 105 -3.92 -17.34 5.75
N PRO A 106 -4.05 -18.33 4.85
CA PRO A 106 -2.94 -19.18 4.47
C PRO A 106 -1.88 -18.36 3.72
N VAL A 107 -0.66 -18.31 4.27
CA VAL A 107 0.48 -17.66 3.63
C VAL A 107 0.92 -18.51 2.43
N THR A 108 0.39 -18.17 1.26
CA THR A 108 0.78 -18.85 0.03
C THR A 108 2.07 -18.19 -0.49
N ARG A 109 3.22 -18.83 -0.27
CA ARG A 109 4.48 -18.42 -0.90
C ARG A 109 4.41 -18.79 -2.39
N LYS A 110 4.02 -17.84 -3.24
CA LYS A 110 4.21 -17.92 -4.69
C LYS A 110 5.60 -17.42 -5.07
#